data_AF-E8M6F9-F1
#
_entry.id   AF-E8M6F9-F1
#
_cell.length_a   1.000
_cell.length_b   1.000
_cell.length_c   1.000
_cell.angle_alpha   90.00
_cell.angle_beta   90.00
_cell.angle_gamma   90.00
#
_symmetry.space_group_name_H-M   'P 1'
#
loop_
_entity.id
_entity.type
_entity.pdbx_description
1 polymer ?
#
loop_
_entity_poly.entity_id
_entity_poly.type
_entity_poly.pdbx_seq_one_letter_code
_entity_poly.pdbx_strand_id
1 'polypeptide(L)' 'MNVVIQPITAEQDPDICRIIQAVGAEYGAVGEGFGPSDPEVQAMSQYYTQENKSLYLVARLNG' A
#
# COMPACT_ATOMS: atom_id res chain seq x y z
N MET A 1 4.48 19.24 12.20
CA MET A 1 4.34 17.98 11.44
C MET A 1 2.87 17.83 11.07
N ASN A 2 2.54 17.96 9.79
CA ASN A 2 1.16 17.81 9.31
C ASN A 2 1.04 16.43 8.66
N VAL A 3 0.03 15.66 9.07
CA VAL A 3 -0.23 14.33 8.54
C VAL A 3 -1.62 14.33 7.93
N VAL A 4 -1.72 13.99 6.66
CA VAL A 4 -2.99 13.86 5.94
C VAL A 4 -3.20 12.38 5.64
N ILE A 5 -4.31 11.82 6.13
CA ILE A 5 -4.67 10.42 5.93
C ILE A 5 -5.86 10.37 4.97
N GLN A 6 -5.69 9.72 3.82
CA GLN A 6 -6.72 9.62 2.79
C GLN A 6 -6.70 8.23 2.15
N PRO A 7 -7.80 7.80 1.51
CA PRO A 7 -7.80 6.60 0.68
C PRO A 7 -6.71 6.66 -0.39
N ILE A 8 -6.11 5.52 -0.71
CA ILE A 8 -5.12 5.42 -1.78
C ILE A 8 -5.70 5.82 -3.13
N THR A 9 -4.92 6.52 -3.94
CA THR A 9 -5.24 6.80 -5.35
C THR A 9 -4.35 5.97 -6.28
N ALA A 10 -4.80 5.72 -7.51
CA ALA A 10 -4.05 4.94 -8.50
C ALA A 10 -2.65 5.51 -8.80
N GLU A 11 -2.47 6.82 -8.68
CA GLU A 11 -1.18 7.49 -8.83
C GLU A 11 -0.17 7.10 -7.73
N GLN A 12 -0.66 6.62 -6.58
CA GLN A 12 0.17 6.25 -5.43
C GLN A 12 0.50 4.76 -5.38
N ASP A 13 -0.15 3.93 -6.19
CA ASP A 13 0.14 2.49 -6.28
C ASP A 13 1.64 2.17 -6.44
N PRO A 14 2.40 2.82 -7.37
CA PRO A 14 3.83 2.51 -7.51
C PRO A 14 4.67 2.88 -6.28
N ASP A 15 4.37 4.00 -5.62
CA ASP A 15 5.07 4.43 -4.40
C ASP A 15 4.78 3.51 -3.22
N ILE A 16 3.51 3.16 -3.01
CA ILE A 16 3.08 2.26 -1.95
C ILE A 16 3.66 0.85 -2.16
N CYS A 17 3.62 0.34 -3.40
CA CYS A 17 4.25 -0.91 -3.79
C CYS A 17 5.74 -0.93 -3.41
N ARG A 18 6.47 0.14 -3.76
CA ARG A 18 7.89 0.27 -3.43
C ARG A 18 8.14 0.28 -1.92
N ILE A 19 7.32 0.98 -1.15
CA ILE A 19 7.43 1.04 0.32
C ILE A 19 7.20 -0.34 0.92
N ILE A 20 6.10 -1.01 0.54
CA ILE A 20 5.74 -2.34 1.06
C ILE A 20 6.86 -3.35 0.75
N GLN A 21 7.39 -3.34 -0.48
CA GLN A 21 8.48 -4.24 -0.86
C GLN A 21 9.78 -3.94 -0.11
N ALA A 22 10.15 -2.66 0.02
CA ALA A 22 11.38 -2.27 0.71
C ALA A 22 11.33 -2.64 2.20
N VAL A 23 10.23 -2.32 2.88
CA VAL A 23 10.04 -2.65 4.29
C VAL A 23 9.90 -4.16 4.47
N GLY A 24 9.17 -4.83 3.58
CA GLY A 24 9.05 -6.29 3.57
C GLY A 24 10.42 -6.97 3.54
N ALA A 25 11.29 -6.53 2.63
CA ALA A 25 12.66 -7.03 2.52
C ALA A 25 13.51 -6.71 3.76
N GLU A 26 13.38 -5.50 4.32
CA GLU A 26 14.14 -5.07 5.51
C GLU A 26 13.83 -5.91 6.76
N TYR A 27 12.55 -6.25 6.99
CA TYR A 27 12.11 -7.00 8.17
C TYR A 27 11.92 -8.51 7.91
N GLY A 28 12.32 -9.00 6.74
CA GLY A 28 12.19 -10.41 6.37
C GLY A 28 10.75 -10.90 6.17
N ALA A 29 9.80 -9.98 5.95
CA ALA A 29 8.41 -10.26 5.61
C ALA A 29 8.25 -10.47 4.09
N VAL A 30 9.08 -11.34 3.53
CA VAL A 30 9.08 -11.71 2.11
C VAL A 30 8.78 -13.20 2.02
N GLY A 31 7.69 -13.57 1.35
CA GLY A 31 7.27 -14.97 1.22
C GLY A 31 5.77 -15.14 1.07
N GLU A 32 5.34 -16.40 0.95
CA GLU A 32 3.95 -16.77 0.77
C GLU A 32 3.11 -16.32 1.99
N GLY A 33 2.03 -15.58 1.74
CA GLY A 33 1.18 -14.99 2.77
C GLY A 33 1.64 -13.63 3.31
N PHE A 34 2.74 -13.06 2.78
CA PHE A 34 3.16 -11.69 3.10
C PHE A 34 2.87 -10.75 1.91
N GLY A 35 2.18 -9.64 2.22
CA GLY A 35 1.78 -8.59 1.28
C GLY A 35 2.81 -8.22 0.19
N PRO A 36 4.11 -8.03 0.50
CA PRO A 36 5.13 -7.70 -0.50
C PRO A 36 5.24 -8.65 -1.70
N SER A 37 4.80 -9.89 -1.56
CA SER A 37 4.80 -10.89 -2.63
C SER A 37 3.46 -11.00 -3.37
N ASP A 38 2.41 -10.33 -2.87
CA ASP A 38 1.07 -10.40 -3.45
C ASP A 38 0.93 -9.51 -4.71
N PRO A 39 0.28 -10.00 -5.78
CA PRO A 39 0.00 -9.20 -6.98
C PRO A 39 -0.82 -7.94 -6.69
N GLU A 40 -1.66 -7.99 -5.64
CA GLU A 40 -2.52 -6.88 -5.21
C GLU A 40 -1.71 -5.64 -4.82
N VAL A 41 -0.48 -5.81 -4.33
CA VAL A 41 0.39 -4.69 -3.94
C VAL A 41 0.80 -3.81 -5.13
N GLN A 42 0.76 -4.34 -6.35
CA GLN A 42 1.06 -3.55 -7.55
C GLN A 42 -0.09 -2.63 -7.99
N ALA A 43 -1.32 -2.91 -7.55
CA ALA A 43 -2.52 -2.18 -7.96
C ALA A 43 -3.50 -2.01 -6.79
N MET A 44 -2.97 -1.62 -5.63
CA MET A 44 -3.69 -1.52 -4.37
C MET A 44 -5.00 -0.71 -4.48
N SER A 45 -5.00 0.40 -5.22
CA SER A 45 -6.19 1.23 -5.45
C SER A 45 -7.36 0.50 -6.14
N GLN A 46 -7.07 -0.55 -6.91
CA GLN A 46 -8.09 -1.33 -7.65
C GLN A 46 -8.69 -2.44 -6.80
N TYR A 47 -7.91 -3.00 -5.87
CA TYR A 47 -8.36 -4.08 -4.98
C TYR A 47 -9.05 -3.54 -3.72
N TYR A 48 -8.58 -2.40 -3.20
CA TYR A 48 -9.05 -1.82 -1.94
C TYR A 48 -10.16 -0.80 -2.16
N THR A 49 -11.30 -1.29 -2.62
CA THR A 49 -12.50 -0.49 -2.92
C THR A 49 -13.66 -0.82 -1.99
N GLN A 50 -14.60 0.11 -1.89
CA GLN A 50 -15.80 -0.10 -1.07
C GLN A 50 -16.66 -1.28 -1.56
N GLU A 51 -16.67 -1.56 -2.86
CA GLU A 51 -17.34 -2.72 -3.46
C GLU A 51 -16.74 -4.04 -2.96
N ASN A 52 -15.41 -4.10 -2.83
CA ASN A 52 -14.69 -5.24 -2.28
C ASN A 52 -14.70 -5.29 -0.74
N LYS A 53 -15.41 -4.36 -0.09
CA LYS A 53 -15.48 -4.20 1.38
C LYS A 53 -14.10 -4.08 2.03
N SER A 54 -13.16 -3.48 1.33
CA SER A 54 -11.77 -3.29 1.74
C SER A 54 -11.42 -1.79 1.67
N LEU A 55 -10.42 -1.39 2.46
CA LEU A 55 -9.97 0.00 2.53
C LEU A 55 -8.47 0.05 2.78
N TYR A 56 -7.77 0.84 1.97
CA TYR A 56 -6.36 1.16 2.18
C TYR A 56 -6.19 2.68 2.32
N LEU A 57 -5.51 3.08 3.40
CA LEU A 57 -5.30 4.48 3.75
C LEU A 57 -3.81 4.81 3.65
N VAL A 58 -3.52 5.94 3.01
CA VAL A 58 -2.16 6.47 2.89
C VAL A 58 -2.03 7.70 3.76
N ALA A 59 -0.97 7.72 4.56
CA ALA A 59 -0.56 8.89 5.33
C ALA A 59 0.50 9.68 4.56
N ARG A 60 0.19 10.91 4.16
CA ARG A 60 1.15 11.87 3.59
C ARG A 60 1.70 12.74 4.71
N LEU A 61 3.03 12.84 4.79
CA LEU A 61 3.73 13.71 5.73
C LEU A 61 4.09 15.02 5.03
N ASN A 62 3.62 16.15 5.56
CA ASN A 62 3.87 17.51 5.07
C ASN A 62 3.13 17.94 3.78
N GLY A 63 1.98 17.33 3.48
CA GLY A 63 1.18 17.64 2.29
C GLY A 63 1.69 16.96 1.04
#